data_AF-A0A5N7WP44-F1
#
_entry.id   AF-A0A5N7WP44-F1
#
_cell.length_a   1.000
_cell.length_b   1.000
_cell.length_c   1.000
_cell.angle_alpha   90.00
_cell.angle_beta   90.00
_cell.angle_gamma   90.00
#
_symmetry.space_group_name_H-M   'P 1'
#
loop_
_entity.id
_entity.type
_entity.pdbx_description
1 polymer ?
#
loop_
_entity_poly.entity_id
_entity_poly.type
_entity_poly.pdbx_seq_one_letter_code
_entity_poly.pdbx_strand_id
1 'polypeptide(L)'
;MRTFDEMYLNSPAEGAAVRDHYRDYAQWLGKQSQDYLRARSAEAEIVFRRVGITFAVYGDKDESGAGTERLIPFDLIPRIIPAHEWVSMQAGLAQRVKALNCFIRDAYHGQDMVRAGLIPTELVRGNSQYRPEMEGIQVPNDVYANIAGIDIVRAPDEQGNGIYYVLEDNLRVPSGVSYMLENRRMTMRLFPELFGKHAVAPVAHYPDMLLDTLRASAPSGVLEPTVVVLTPGMYNSAYFEHAFLAQQMGVE
;
A
#
# COMPACT_ATOMS: atom_id res chain seq x y z
N MET A 1 10.56 26.53 4.13
CA MET A 1 10.23 25.13 4.47
C MET A 1 11.31 24.25 3.87
N ARG A 2 12.08 23.51 4.67
CA ARG A 2 13.08 22.56 4.12
C ARG A 2 12.29 21.36 3.58
N THR A 3 12.54 20.97 2.34
CA THR A 3 11.95 19.79 1.71
C THR A 3 13.04 18.74 1.47
N PHE A 4 12.69 17.46 1.58
CA PHE A 4 13.59 16.36 1.26
C PHE A 4 13.31 15.90 -0.17
N ASP A 5 14.34 15.83 -1.02
CA ASP A 5 14.25 15.31 -2.38
C ASP A 5 14.86 13.91 -2.44
N GLU A 6 14.13 12.97 -3.04
CA GLU A 6 14.53 11.56 -3.12
C GLU A 6 15.64 11.33 -4.15
N MET A 7 15.77 12.18 -5.17
CA MET A 7 16.76 12.04 -6.23
C MET A 7 17.99 12.92 -5.99
N TYR A 8 17.81 14.16 -5.55
CA TYR A 8 18.86 15.15 -5.38
C TYR A 8 19.23 15.35 -3.91
N LEU A 9 20.53 15.57 -3.65
CA LEU A 9 21.03 15.80 -2.28
C LEU A 9 20.61 17.15 -1.71
N ASN A 10 20.46 18.16 -2.57
CA ASN A 10 20.03 19.50 -2.20
C ASN A 10 18.79 19.89 -3.01
N SER A 11 17.88 20.62 -2.38
CA SER A 11 16.73 21.26 -3.02
C SER A 11 16.91 22.77 -2.89
N PRO A 12 16.83 23.56 -3.99
CA PRO A 12 16.47 23.18 -5.36
C PRO A 12 17.56 22.39 -6.11
N ALA A 13 17.15 21.65 -7.14
CA ALA A 13 17.97 20.66 -7.87
C ALA A 13 19.10 21.23 -8.75
N GLU A 14 19.13 22.54 -9.04
CA GLU A 14 20.16 23.13 -9.91
C GLU A 14 21.56 22.96 -9.30
N GLY A 15 22.41 22.17 -9.97
CA GLY A 15 23.77 21.87 -9.52
C GLY A 15 23.85 20.89 -8.33
N ALA A 16 22.73 20.33 -7.88
CA ALA A 16 22.69 19.37 -6.79
C ALA A 16 23.22 17.99 -7.23
N ALA A 17 24.06 17.39 -6.39
CA ALA A 17 24.52 16.03 -6.63
C ALA A 17 23.37 15.02 -6.49
N VAL A 18 23.33 14.03 -7.38
CA VAL A 18 22.33 12.94 -7.36
C VAL A 18 22.68 11.93 -6.29
N ARG A 19 21.68 11.49 -5.52
CA ARG A 19 21.80 10.42 -4.52
C ARG A 19 22.15 9.09 -5.16
N ASP A 20 22.94 8.28 -4.45
CA ASP A 20 23.55 7.06 -4.96
C ASP A 20 22.58 6.09 -5.63
N HIS A 21 21.46 5.83 -4.98
CA HIS A 21 20.44 4.90 -5.47
C HIS A 21 19.67 5.40 -6.70
N TYR A 22 19.79 6.68 -7.04
CA TYR A 22 19.21 7.28 -8.25
C TYR A 22 20.21 7.48 -9.39
N ARG A 23 21.53 7.28 -9.19
CA ARG A 23 22.56 7.63 -10.20
C ARG A 23 22.29 7.00 -11.57
N ASP A 24 22.05 5.68 -11.62
CA ASP A 24 21.82 4.97 -12.87
C ASP A 24 20.53 5.40 -13.55
N TYR A 25 19.47 5.63 -12.77
CA TYR A 25 18.19 6.15 -13.26
C TYR A 25 18.35 7.56 -13.82
N ALA A 26 19.03 8.47 -13.11
CA ALA A 26 19.27 9.83 -13.56
C ALA A 26 20.12 9.86 -14.84
N GLN A 27 21.13 8.99 -14.95
CA GLN A 27 21.94 8.86 -16.17
C GLN A 27 21.12 8.34 -17.35
N TRP A 28 20.21 7.38 -17.13
CA TRP A 28 19.30 6.92 -18.16
C TRP A 28 18.31 8.02 -18.56
N LEU A 29 17.70 8.70 -17.59
CA LEU A 29 16.70 9.75 -17.81
C LEU A 29 17.29 10.92 -18.61
N GLY A 30 18.51 11.36 -18.27
CA GLY A 30 19.21 12.43 -18.97
C GLY A 30 19.59 12.13 -20.43
N LYS A 31 19.49 10.87 -20.86
CA LYS A 31 19.71 10.45 -22.26
C LYS A 31 18.42 10.43 -23.09
N GLN A 32 17.25 10.58 -22.46
CA GLN A 32 15.97 10.48 -23.14
C GLN A 32 15.54 11.83 -23.72
N SER A 33 14.89 11.81 -24.89
CA SER A 33 14.23 13.00 -25.43
C SER A 33 12.87 13.21 -24.77
N GLN A 34 12.41 14.46 -24.75
CA GLN A 34 11.07 14.80 -24.25
C GLN A 34 9.97 14.08 -25.05
N ASP A 35 10.16 13.92 -26.36
CA ASP A 35 9.19 13.20 -27.21
C ASP A 35 9.12 11.71 -26.85
N TYR A 36 10.26 11.09 -26.53
CA TYR A 36 10.30 9.71 -26.05
C TYR A 36 9.50 9.54 -24.74
N LEU A 37 9.73 10.42 -23.76
CA LEU A 37 9.02 10.37 -22.48
C LEU A 37 7.52 10.60 -22.64
N ARG A 38 7.11 11.57 -23.48
CA ARG A 38 5.69 11.80 -23.79
C ARG A 38 5.04 10.60 -24.45
N ALA A 39 5.72 9.96 -25.40
CA ALA A 39 5.22 8.75 -26.05
C ALA A 39 5.02 7.60 -25.05
N ARG A 40 5.93 7.42 -24.09
CA ARG A 40 5.81 6.42 -23.03
C ARG A 40 4.69 6.71 -22.05
N SER A 41 4.51 7.98 -21.68
CA SER A 41 3.37 8.41 -20.86
C SER A 41 2.04 8.10 -21.56
N ALA A 42 1.93 8.40 -22.86
CA ALA A 42 0.73 8.11 -23.63
C ALA A 42 0.47 6.60 -23.80
N GLU A 43 1.54 5.81 -24.00
CA GLU A 43 1.43 4.34 -24.02
C GLU A 43 0.90 3.80 -22.68
N ALA A 44 1.45 4.28 -21.56
CA ALA A 44 0.99 3.91 -20.22
C ALA A 44 -0.50 4.17 -20.05
N GLU A 45 -0.95 5.38 -20.38
CA GLU A 45 -2.35 5.80 -20.24
C GLU A 45 -3.32 4.93 -21.07
N ILE A 46 -2.93 4.54 -22.30
CA ILE A 46 -3.71 3.62 -23.14
C ILE A 46 -3.83 2.25 -22.48
N VAL A 47 -2.75 1.74 -21.88
CA VAL A 47 -2.79 0.41 -21.26
C VAL A 47 -3.57 0.45 -19.95
N PHE A 48 -3.40 1.47 -19.09
CA PHE A 48 -4.20 1.63 -17.88
C PHE A 48 -5.70 1.69 -18.20
N ARG A 49 -6.10 2.38 -19.29
CA ARG A 49 -7.48 2.34 -19.81
C ARG A 49 -7.96 0.94 -20.18
N ARG A 50 -7.11 0.15 -20.85
CA ARG A 50 -7.48 -1.20 -21.30
C ARG A 50 -7.55 -2.21 -20.16
N VAL A 51 -6.68 -2.08 -19.15
CA VAL A 51 -6.68 -2.96 -17.98
C VAL A 51 -7.80 -2.59 -17.00
N GLY A 52 -8.39 -1.40 -17.13
CA GLY A 52 -9.53 -0.97 -16.31
C GLY A 52 -9.12 -0.50 -14.91
N ILE A 53 -7.88 -0.01 -14.77
CA ILE A 53 -7.40 0.53 -13.50
C ILE A 53 -7.98 1.94 -13.36
N THR A 54 -9.17 2.00 -12.79
CA THR A 54 -9.93 3.24 -12.58
C THR A 54 -10.18 3.44 -11.08
N PHE A 55 -10.30 4.71 -10.67
CA PHE A 55 -10.78 5.07 -9.35
C PHE A 55 -12.06 5.89 -9.50
N ALA A 56 -13.04 5.64 -8.64
CA ALA A 56 -14.25 6.45 -8.59
C ALA A 56 -13.99 7.71 -7.75
N VAL A 57 -14.04 8.88 -8.37
CA VAL A 57 -13.94 10.15 -7.64
C VAL A 57 -15.27 10.39 -6.91
N TYR A 58 -15.25 10.34 -5.58
CA TYR A 58 -16.37 10.79 -4.77
C TYR A 58 -16.49 12.32 -4.88
N GLY A 59 -17.39 12.80 -5.73
CA GLY A 59 -17.68 14.24 -5.85
C GLY A 59 -18.37 14.64 -7.14
N ASP A 60 -17.98 14.04 -8.26
CA ASP A 60 -18.61 14.31 -9.56
C ASP A 60 -19.81 13.38 -9.74
N LYS A 61 -20.93 13.77 -9.12
CA LYS A 61 -22.25 13.30 -9.57
C LYS A 61 -22.50 13.89 -10.94
N ASP A 62 -22.01 13.24 -11.99
CA ASP A 62 -22.57 13.48 -13.31
C ASP A 62 -24.07 13.17 -13.25
N GLU A 63 -24.87 13.90 -14.03
CA GLU A 63 -26.35 13.91 -14.01
C GLU A 63 -26.99 12.51 -14.26
N SER A 64 -26.18 11.48 -14.55
CA SER A 64 -26.56 10.07 -14.70
C SER A 64 -26.39 9.20 -13.44
N GLY A 65 -25.84 9.72 -12.34
CA GLY A 65 -25.68 8.96 -11.09
C GLY A 65 -24.59 7.89 -11.10
N ALA A 66 -23.80 7.79 -12.19
CA ALA A 66 -22.57 7.01 -12.23
C ALA A 66 -21.40 7.98 -12.04
N GLY A 67 -20.63 7.84 -10.96
CA GLY A 67 -19.41 8.62 -10.78
C GLY A 67 -18.48 8.40 -11.98
N THR A 68 -17.95 9.47 -12.56
CA THR A 68 -17.04 9.35 -13.70
C THR A 68 -15.78 8.61 -13.25
N GLU A 69 -15.62 7.36 -13.67
CA GLU A 69 -14.39 6.60 -13.47
C GLU A 69 -13.22 7.36 -14.10
N ARG A 70 -12.24 7.74 -13.28
CA ARG A 70 -11.01 8.40 -13.74
C ARG A 70 -9.84 7.46 -13.63
N LEU A 71 -8.93 7.56 -14.59
CA LEU A 71 -7.63 6.91 -14.50
C LEU A 71 -6.80 7.59 -13.43
N ILE A 72 -6.09 6.79 -12.64
CA ILE A 72 -5.06 7.34 -11.76
C ILE A 72 -3.89 7.82 -12.64
N PRO A 73 -3.41 9.06 -12.46
CA PRO A 73 -2.22 9.53 -13.15
C PRO A 73 -1.02 8.61 -12.86
N PHE A 74 -0.31 8.21 -13.91
CA PHE A 74 0.91 7.42 -13.80
C PHE A 74 2.13 8.30 -14.07
N ASP A 75 3.07 8.32 -13.13
CA ASP A 75 4.36 8.99 -13.30
C ASP A 75 5.42 7.97 -13.75
N LEU A 76 6.25 8.37 -14.71
CA LEU A 76 7.33 7.53 -15.24
C LEU A 76 8.52 7.44 -14.27
N ILE A 77 8.66 8.40 -13.35
CA ILE A 77 9.74 8.48 -12.38
C ILE A 77 9.42 7.60 -11.17
N PRO A 78 10.17 6.50 -10.95
CA PRO A 78 9.89 5.61 -9.84
C PRO A 78 10.34 6.23 -8.51
N ARG A 79 9.64 5.85 -7.43
CA ARG A 79 10.17 5.98 -6.07
C ARG A 79 11.12 4.82 -5.81
N ILE A 80 12.42 5.10 -5.78
CA ILE A 80 13.46 4.10 -5.49
C ILE A 80 13.73 4.12 -3.99
N ILE A 81 13.56 2.98 -3.32
CA ILE A 81 13.87 2.81 -1.90
C ILE A 81 15.11 1.92 -1.78
N PRO A 82 16.24 2.42 -1.23
CA PRO A 82 17.42 1.61 -0.99
C PRO A 82 17.13 0.41 -0.09
N ALA A 83 17.83 -0.70 -0.33
CA ALA A 83 17.62 -1.94 0.42
C ALA A 83 17.79 -1.77 1.94
N HIS A 84 18.78 -0.98 2.38
CA HIS A 84 19.00 -0.74 3.81
C HIS A 84 17.87 0.07 4.46
N GLU A 85 17.27 1.02 3.73
CA GLU A 85 16.10 1.77 4.19
C GLU A 85 14.87 0.86 4.26
N TRP A 86 14.66 0.03 3.23
CA TRP A 86 13.56 -0.94 3.22
C TRP A 86 13.66 -1.94 4.37
N VAL A 87 14.83 -2.50 4.66
CA VAL A 87 15.03 -3.45 5.77
C VAL A 87 14.65 -2.83 7.11
N SER A 88 15.10 -1.60 7.38
CA SER A 88 14.74 -0.88 8.60
C SER A 88 13.23 -0.58 8.67
N MET A 89 12.66 -0.12 7.56
CA MET A 89 11.23 0.23 7.48
C MET A 89 10.35 -1.02 7.66
N GLN A 90 10.67 -2.13 7.00
CA GLN A 90 9.97 -3.40 7.14
C GLN A 90 9.95 -3.89 8.58
N ALA A 91 11.10 -3.82 9.29
CA ALA A 91 11.17 -4.22 10.70
C ALA A 91 10.27 -3.35 11.59
N GLY A 92 10.27 -2.03 11.37
CA GLY A 92 9.38 -1.10 12.09
C GLY A 92 7.90 -1.35 11.80
N LEU A 93 7.54 -1.61 10.55
CA LEU A 93 6.17 -1.92 10.14
C LEU A 93 5.67 -3.23 10.77
N ALA A 94 6.49 -4.29 10.75
CA ALA A 94 6.15 -5.56 11.38
C ALA A 94 5.96 -5.41 12.90
N GLN A 95 6.84 -4.65 13.56
CA GLN A 95 6.70 -4.33 14.98
C GLN A 95 5.38 -3.59 15.26
N ARG A 96 5.05 -2.57 14.46
CA ARG A 96 3.84 -1.75 14.63
C ARG A 96 2.58 -2.58 14.45
N VAL A 97 2.46 -3.35 13.38
CA VAL A 97 1.28 -4.19 13.10
C VAL A 97 1.09 -5.27 14.17
N LYS A 98 2.19 -5.82 14.72
CA LYS A 98 2.13 -6.73 15.87
C LYS A 98 1.55 -6.04 17.10
N ALA A 99 2.03 -4.83 17.42
CA ALA A 99 1.52 -4.07 18.56
C ALA A 99 0.03 -3.70 18.38
N LEU A 100 -0.38 -3.34 17.16
CA LEU A 100 -1.78 -3.04 16.84
C LEU A 100 -2.69 -4.26 17.03
N ASN A 101 -2.27 -5.45 16.58
CA ASN A 101 -3.04 -6.68 16.83
C ASN A 101 -3.12 -7.01 18.33
N CYS A 102 -2.03 -6.86 19.08
CA CYS A 102 -2.05 -7.03 20.54
C CYS A 102 -2.98 -6.02 21.23
N PHE A 103 -3.00 -4.77 20.77
CA PHE A 103 -3.90 -3.73 21.27
C PHE A 103 -5.37 -4.10 21.02
N ILE A 104 -5.72 -4.53 19.80
CA ILE A 104 -7.11 -4.91 19.47
C ILE A 104 -7.54 -6.12 20.32
N ARG A 105 -6.66 -7.12 20.48
CA ARG A 105 -6.91 -8.26 21.36
C ARG A 105 -7.20 -7.82 22.79
N ASP A 106 -6.33 -6.98 23.35
CA ASP A 106 -6.46 -6.51 24.72
C ASP A 106 -7.75 -5.70 24.90
N ALA A 107 -8.10 -4.84 23.94
CA ALA A 107 -9.33 -4.05 23.96
C ALA A 107 -10.60 -4.91 24.12
N TYR A 108 -10.64 -6.09 23.48
CA TYR A 108 -11.80 -7.00 23.53
C TYR A 108 -11.69 -8.09 24.60
N HIS A 109 -10.59 -8.16 25.36
CA HIS A 109 -10.34 -9.20 26.34
C HIS A 109 -9.93 -8.61 27.70
N GLY A 110 -8.66 -8.76 28.05
CA GLY A 110 -8.14 -8.40 29.36
C GLY A 110 -8.32 -6.92 29.64
N GLN A 111 -8.11 -6.03 28.68
CA GLN A 111 -7.98 -4.59 28.89
C GLN A 111 -6.88 -4.27 29.91
N ASP A 112 -5.76 -5.00 29.84
CA ASP A 112 -4.56 -4.79 30.66
C ASP A 112 -4.02 -3.37 30.50
N MET A 113 -4.03 -2.82 29.28
CA MET A 113 -3.59 -1.44 29.02
C MET A 113 -4.43 -0.38 29.74
N VAL A 114 -5.72 -0.68 29.94
CA VAL A 114 -6.65 0.18 30.70
C VAL A 114 -6.43 0.00 32.20
N ARG A 115 -6.32 -1.25 32.67
CA ARG A 115 -6.01 -1.56 34.09
C ARG A 115 -4.68 -0.96 34.55
N ALA A 116 -3.69 -0.94 33.65
CA ALA A 116 -2.38 -0.34 33.90
C ALA A 116 -2.38 1.20 33.85
N GLY A 117 -3.51 1.83 33.48
CA GLY A 117 -3.64 3.28 33.39
C GLY A 117 -2.90 3.91 32.19
N LEU A 118 -2.50 3.09 31.20
CA LEU A 118 -1.78 3.57 30.00
C LEU A 118 -2.74 4.19 28.97
N ILE A 119 -3.95 3.65 28.86
CA ILE A 119 -4.98 4.13 27.93
C ILE A 119 -6.30 4.32 28.69
N PRO A 120 -6.93 5.50 28.63
CA PRO A 120 -8.22 5.74 29.25
C PRO A 120 -9.34 4.87 28.67
N THR A 121 -10.22 4.35 29.53
CA THR A 121 -11.34 3.47 29.14
C THR A 121 -12.26 4.11 28.10
N GLU A 122 -12.49 5.42 28.21
CA GLU A 122 -13.36 6.19 27.32
C GLU A 122 -12.84 6.25 25.88
N LEU A 123 -11.52 6.18 25.66
CA LEU A 123 -10.94 6.13 24.32
C LEU A 123 -11.13 4.76 23.65
N VAL A 124 -11.39 3.72 24.44
CA VAL A 124 -11.64 2.36 23.97
C VAL A 124 -13.15 2.12 23.87
N ARG A 125 -13.85 2.01 25.00
CA ARG A 125 -15.28 1.64 25.05
C ARG A 125 -16.23 2.76 24.62
N GLY A 126 -15.78 4.01 24.70
CA GLY A 126 -16.56 5.16 24.23
C GLY A 126 -16.41 5.43 22.73
N ASN A 127 -15.52 4.71 22.04
CA ASN A 127 -15.28 4.88 20.61
C ASN A 127 -16.40 4.23 19.78
N SER A 128 -16.94 4.95 18.79
CA SER A 128 -18.01 4.45 17.91
C SER A 128 -17.62 3.25 17.04
N GLN A 129 -16.31 2.99 16.91
CA GLN A 129 -15.79 1.85 16.17
C GLN A 129 -15.56 0.62 17.05
N TYR A 130 -15.63 0.76 18.38
CA TYR A 130 -15.60 -0.37 19.29
C TYR A 130 -16.88 -1.19 19.10
N ARG A 131 -16.72 -2.52 18.99
CA ARG A 131 -17.83 -3.46 18.79
C ARG A 131 -17.98 -4.34 20.02
N PRO A 132 -18.94 -4.06 20.91
CA PRO A 132 -19.21 -4.91 22.08
C PRO A 132 -19.45 -6.37 21.71
N GLU A 133 -19.94 -6.63 20.50
CA GLU A 133 -20.16 -7.96 19.95
C GLU A 133 -18.87 -8.80 19.82
N MET A 134 -17.70 -8.15 19.79
CA MET A 134 -16.40 -8.82 19.72
C MET A 134 -15.81 -9.14 21.11
N GLU A 135 -16.43 -8.70 22.21
CA GLU A 135 -15.92 -8.95 23.56
C GLU A 135 -15.83 -10.46 23.85
N GLY A 136 -14.64 -10.92 24.22
CA GLY A 136 -14.36 -12.32 24.53
C GLY A 136 -14.34 -13.29 23.34
N ILE A 137 -14.52 -12.79 22.10
CA ILE A 137 -14.42 -13.63 20.90
C ILE A 137 -12.96 -13.95 20.62
N GLN A 138 -12.63 -15.24 20.64
CA GLN A 138 -11.34 -15.75 20.21
C GLN A 138 -11.31 -15.87 18.69
N VAL A 139 -10.42 -15.10 18.06
CA VAL A 139 -10.15 -15.17 16.61
C VAL A 139 -8.97 -16.12 16.34
N PRO A 140 -8.91 -16.78 15.17
CA PRO A 140 -7.80 -17.65 14.81
C PRO A 140 -6.45 -16.93 14.96
N ASN A 141 -5.51 -17.58 15.66
CA ASN A 141 -4.16 -17.10 15.92
C ASN A 141 -4.05 -15.74 16.63
N ASP A 142 -5.12 -15.25 17.27
CA ASP A 142 -5.17 -13.92 17.89
C ASP A 142 -4.88 -12.77 16.88
N VAL A 143 -5.13 -13.00 15.59
CA VAL A 143 -4.94 -12.00 14.51
C VAL A 143 -6.28 -11.34 14.17
N TYR A 144 -6.33 -10.02 14.31
CA TYR A 144 -7.51 -9.19 14.02
C TYR A 144 -7.38 -8.42 12.71
N ALA A 145 -6.18 -7.89 12.43
CA ALA A 145 -5.86 -7.19 11.20
C ALA A 145 -4.90 -8.06 10.37
N ASN A 146 -5.48 -8.97 9.59
CA ASN A 146 -4.74 -9.90 8.71
C ASN A 146 -3.97 -9.15 7.62
N ILE A 147 -4.51 -8.00 7.21
CA ILE A 147 -3.91 -7.07 6.26
C ILE A 147 -3.95 -5.70 6.92
N ALA A 148 -2.82 -5.00 6.91
CA ALA A 148 -2.70 -3.65 7.44
C ALA A 148 -2.02 -2.75 6.40
N GLY A 149 -2.70 -1.69 5.97
CA GLY A 149 -2.10 -0.63 5.17
C GLY A 149 -1.53 0.45 6.09
N ILE A 150 -0.27 0.83 5.91
CA ILE A 150 0.39 1.82 6.77
C ILE A 150 0.86 2.97 5.90
N ASP A 151 0.29 4.15 6.11
CA ASP A 151 0.59 5.34 5.32
C ASP A 151 1.86 6.01 5.87
N ILE A 152 2.86 6.12 5.01
CA ILE A 152 4.20 6.59 5.40
C ILE A 152 4.57 7.82 4.57
N VAL A 153 5.10 8.84 5.24
CA VAL A 153 5.76 9.98 4.60
C VAL A 153 7.23 10.02 4.97
N ARG A 154 8.02 10.64 4.08
CA ARG A 154 9.42 10.94 4.35
C ARG A 154 9.60 12.45 4.47
N ALA A 155 10.16 12.91 5.58
CA ALA A 155 10.36 14.33 5.87
C ALA A 155 11.78 14.59 6.40
N PRO A 156 12.37 15.76 6.15
CA PRO A 156 13.71 16.07 6.66
C PRO A 156 13.70 16.29 8.17
N ASP A 157 14.71 15.75 8.85
CA ASP A 157 15.03 16.12 10.23
C ASP A 157 15.72 17.49 10.33
N GLU A 158 16.13 17.89 11.54
CA GLU A 158 16.83 19.15 11.78
C GLU A 158 18.14 19.30 10.99
N GLN A 159 18.76 18.17 10.66
CA GLN A 159 20.03 18.07 9.91
C GLN A 159 19.78 17.94 8.39
N GLY A 160 18.53 17.79 7.96
CA GLY A 160 18.14 17.62 6.56
C GLY A 160 18.11 16.16 6.08
N ASN A 161 18.28 15.17 6.96
CA ASN A 161 18.18 13.75 6.60
C ASN A 161 16.72 13.32 6.50
N GLY A 162 16.37 12.52 5.49
CA GLY A 162 15.00 12.08 5.28
C GLY A 162 14.62 10.94 6.24
N ILE A 163 13.74 11.23 7.19
CA ILE A 163 13.18 10.29 8.16
C ILE A 163 11.76 9.87 7.74
N TYR A 164 11.44 8.60 7.96
CA TYR A 164 10.11 8.04 7.73
C TYR A 164 9.20 8.22 8.94
N TYR A 165 7.96 8.65 8.70
CA TYR A 165 6.92 8.83 9.70
C TYR A 165 5.65 8.13 9.25
N VAL A 166 4.96 7.45 10.19
CA VAL A 166 3.62 6.92 9.97
C VAL A 166 2.61 8.05 10.16
N LEU A 167 1.73 8.23 9.18
CA LEU A 167 0.60 9.16 9.26
C LEU A 167 -0.68 8.47 9.74
N GLU A 168 -0.96 7.29 9.20
CA GLU A 168 -2.23 6.60 9.40
C GLU A 168 -2.08 5.08 9.32
N ASP A 169 -2.89 4.35 10.08
CA ASP A 169 -3.01 2.90 10.06
C ASP A 169 -4.39 2.47 9.55
N ASN A 170 -4.41 1.74 8.43
CA ASN A 170 -5.60 1.23 7.78
C ASN A 170 -5.79 -0.25 8.10
N LEU A 171 -6.59 -0.55 9.13
CA LEU A 171 -6.80 -1.90 9.68
C LEU A 171 -8.18 -2.51 9.39
N ARG A 172 -8.99 -1.85 8.56
CA ARG A 172 -10.34 -2.31 8.20
C ARG A 172 -10.32 -3.12 6.91
N VAL A 173 -10.44 -2.40 5.79
CA VAL A 173 -10.41 -2.96 4.44
C VAL A 173 -9.39 -2.14 3.65
N PRO A 174 -8.08 -2.30 3.92
CA PRO A 174 -7.06 -1.54 3.19
C PRO A 174 -7.08 -1.93 1.72
N SER A 175 -6.88 -0.94 0.85
CA SER A 175 -6.87 -1.10 -0.61
C SER A 175 -5.62 -0.48 -1.21
N GLY A 176 -5.32 -0.78 -2.48
CA GLY A 176 -4.20 -0.16 -3.20
C GLY A 176 -3.26 -1.16 -3.90
N VAL A 177 -3.39 -2.45 -3.60
CA VAL A 177 -2.45 -3.49 -4.04
C VAL A 177 -2.54 -3.72 -5.55
N SER A 178 -3.75 -3.65 -6.12
CA SER A 178 -3.92 -3.77 -7.58
C SER A 178 -3.09 -2.73 -8.32
N TYR A 179 -3.09 -1.48 -7.84
CA TYR A 179 -2.27 -0.40 -8.39
C TYR A 179 -0.77 -0.67 -8.23
N MET A 180 -0.33 -1.18 -7.08
CA MET A 180 1.08 -1.56 -6.87
C MET A 180 1.54 -2.59 -7.91
N LEU A 181 0.74 -3.64 -8.11
CA LEU A 181 1.05 -4.74 -9.03
C LEU A 181 1.08 -4.24 -10.49
N GLU A 182 0.07 -3.48 -10.88
CA GLU A 182 -0.05 -2.97 -12.25
C GLU A 182 0.97 -1.87 -12.56
N ASN A 183 1.30 -1.00 -11.60
CA ASN A 183 2.39 -0.02 -11.75
C ASN A 183 3.73 -0.73 -11.99
N ARG A 184 4.02 -1.83 -11.28
CA ARG A 184 5.23 -2.61 -11.51
C ARG A 184 5.24 -3.23 -12.91
N ARG A 185 4.14 -3.86 -13.29
CA ARG A 185 3.99 -4.50 -14.62
C ARG A 185 4.15 -3.48 -15.74
N MET A 186 3.56 -2.30 -15.58
CA MET A 186 3.67 -1.19 -16.53
C MET A 186 5.11 -0.72 -16.68
N THR A 187 5.78 -0.44 -15.56
CA THR A 187 7.16 0.05 -15.57
C THR A 187 8.11 -0.96 -16.23
N MET A 188 7.94 -2.26 -15.94
CA MET A 188 8.72 -3.33 -16.59
C MET A 188 8.50 -3.41 -18.10
N ARG A 189 7.28 -3.14 -18.56
CA ARG A 189 6.95 -3.11 -19.99
C ARG A 189 7.53 -1.89 -20.70
N LEU A 190 7.45 -0.72 -20.08
CA LEU A 190 7.89 0.54 -20.69
C LEU A 190 9.42 0.68 -20.70
N PHE A 191 10.08 0.19 -19.65
CA PHE A 191 11.51 0.40 -19.41
C PHE A 191 12.25 -0.90 -19.01
N PRO A 192 12.18 -1.97 -19.81
CA PRO A 192 12.80 -3.25 -19.45
C PRO A 192 14.31 -3.14 -19.18
N GLU A 193 15.00 -2.21 -19.84
CA GLU A 193 16.44 -1.97 -19.66
C GLU A 193 16.79 -1.42 -18.27
N LEU A 194 15.87 -0.74 -17.58
CA LEU A 194 16.10 -0.25 -16.22
C LEU A 194 16.09 -1.41 -15.22
N PHE A 195 15.25 -2.42 -15.43
CA PHE A 195 15.20 -3.62 -14.58
C PHE A 195 16.42 -4.53 -14.79
N GLY A 196 17.11 -4.41 -15.92
CA GLY A 196 18.42 -5.07 -16.11
C GLY A 196 19.54 -4.42 -15.31
N LYS A 197 19.40 -3.14 -14.93
CA LYS A 197 20.42 -2.38 -14.18
C LYS A 197 20.16 -2.32 -12.68
N HIS A 198 18.90 -2.45 -12.27
CA HIS A 198 18.49 -2.42 -10.88
C HIS A 198 17.99 -3.78 -10.42
N ALA A 199 18.50 -4.26 -9.29
CA ALA A 199 17.99 -5.46 -8.62
C ALA A 199 16.67 -5.15 -7.88
N VAL A 200 15.61 -4.84 -8.63
CA VAL A 200 14.30 -4.51 -8.07
C VAL A 200 13.63 -5.78 -7.53
N ALA A 201 13.29 -5.81 -6.24
CA ALA A 201 12.58 -6.94 -5.63
C ALA A 201 11.19 -7.14 -6.27
N PRO A 202 10.79 -8.38 -6.59
CA PRO A 202 9.50 -8.66 -7.23
C PRO A 202 8.34 -8.43 -6.25
N VAL A 203 7.17 -8.05 -6.77
CA VAL A 203 5.93 -7.88 -5.98
C VAL A 203 4.78 -8.77 -6.46
N ALA A 204 4.96 -9.46 -7.59
CA ALA A 204 3.89 -10.22 -8.26
C ALA A 204 3.35 -11.41 -7.45
N HIS A 205 4.09 -11.87 -6.44
CA HIS A 205 3.71 -12.99 -5.56
C HIS A 205 2.80 -12.56 -4.39
N TYR A 206 2.39 -11.28 -4.33
CA TYR A 206 1.50 -10.79 -3.28
C TYR A 206 0.16 -11.55 -3.21
N PRO A 207 -0.56 -11.83 -4.32
CA PRO A 207 -1.83 -12.57 -4.24
C PRO A 207 -1.68 -13.96 -3.65
N ASP A 208 -0.58 -14.67 -3.95
CA ASP A 208 -0.28 -15.97 -3.36
C ASP A 208 -0.06 -15.86 -1.85
N MET A 209 0.74 -14.88 -1.41
CA MET A 209 0.95 -14.60 0.02
C MET A 209 -0.35 -14.23 0.74
N LEU A 210 -1.22 -13.46 0.08
CA LEU A 210 -2.52 -13.10 0.62
C LEU A 210 -3.39 -14.35 0.80
N LEU A 211 -3.47 -15.21 -0.22
CA LEU A 211 -4.23 -16.46 -0.14
C LEU A 211 -3.70 -17.36 0.99
N ASP A 212 -2.40 -17.52 1.11
CA ASP A 212 -1.77 -18.30 2.19
C ASP A 212 -2.10 -17.71 3.57
N THR A 213 -2.09 -16.38 3.70
CA THR A 213 -2.46 -15.68 4.94
C THR A 213 -3.92 -15.91 5.30
N LEU A 214 -4.82 -15.86 4.31
CA LEU A 214 -6.25 -16.12 4.52
C LEU A 214 -6.51 -17.59 4.90
N ARG A 215 -5.83 -18.54 4.24
CA ARG A 215 -5.90 -19.97 4.60
C ARG A 215 -5.39 -20.24 6.01
N ALA A 216 -4.29 -19.59 6.40
CA ALA A 216 -3.73 -19.71 7.75
C ALA A 216 -4.65 -19.14 8.85
N SER A 217 -5.63 -18.33 8.45
CA SER A 217 -6.64 -17.73 9.33
C SER A 217 -7.88 -18.61 9.52
N ALA A 218 -7.86 -19.85 9.01
CA ALA A 218 -8.95 -20.79 9.21
C ALA A 218 -9.05 -21.24 10.69
N PRO A 219 -10.25 -21.57 11.18
CA PRO A 219 -10.43 -22.17 12.50
C PRO A 219 -9.66 -23.48 12.67
N SER A 220 -9.27 -23.79 13.91
CA SER A 220 -8.58 -25.04 14.24
C SER A 220 -9.37 -26.27 13.77
N GLY A 221 -8.68 -27.19 13.11
CA GLY A 221 -9.26 -28.44 12.57
C GLY A 221 -9.70 -28.37 11.11
N VAL A 222 -9.67 -27.20 10.47
CA VAL A 222 -9.91 -27.07 9.03
C VAL A 222 -8.62 -27.33 8.25
N LEU A 223 -8.58 -28.42 7.48
CA LEU A 223 -7.39 -28.81 6.70
C LEU A 223 -7.34 -28.15 5.32
N GLU A 224 -8.49 -28.01 4.66
CA GLU A 224 -8.61 -27.44 3.32
C GLU A 224 -9.64 -26.29 3.34
N PRO A 225 -9.25 -25.09 3.81
CA PRO A 225 -10.18 -23.97 3.89
C PRO A 225 -10.51 -23.39 2.51
N THR A 226 -11.80 -23.24 2.24
CA THR A 226 -12.29 -22.45 1.09
C THR A 226 -12.22 -20.97 1.43
N VAL A 227 -11.51 -20.20 0.59
CA VAL A 227 -11.42 -18.75 0.68
C VAL A 227 -12.30 -18.15 -0.41
N VAL A 228 -13.06 -17.11 -0.07
CA VAL A 228 -13.95 -16.37 -0.99
C VAL A 228 -13.76 -14.87 -0.81
N VAL A 229 -14.06 -14.07 -1.83
CA VAL A 229 -14.03 -12.60 -1.75
C VAL A 229 -15.46 -12.06 -1.69
N LEU A 230 -15.88 -11.64 -0.49
CA LEU A 230 -17.16 -10.97 -0.32
C LEU A 230 -17.04 -9.49 -0.73
N THR A 231 -17.77 -9.10 -1.78
CA THR A 231 -17.75 -7.74 -2.33
C THR A 231 -19.14 -7.09 -2.27
N PRO A 232 -19.24 -5.78 -1.98
CA PRO A 232 -20.50 -5.03 -2.10
C PRO A 232 -20.99 -4.85 -3.56
N GLY A 233 -20.19 -5.28 -4.54
CA GLY A 233 -20.56 -5.28 -5.96
C GLY A 233 -20.05 -4.06 -6.74
N MET A 234 -20.47 -3.97 -8.00
CA MET A 234 -19.91 -3.06 -9.02
C MET A 234 -20.03 -1.56 -8.72
N TYR A 235 -20.91 -1.17 -7.81
CA TYR A 235 -21.10 0.23 -7.43
C TYR A 235 -20.12 0.71 -6.35
N ASN A 236 -19.23 -0.16 -5.88
CA ASN A 236 -18.16 0.21 -4.96
C ASN A 236 -16.90 0.64 -5.72
N SER A 237 -16.26 1.72 -5.26
CA SER A 237 -15.07 2.30 -5.89
C SER A 237 -13.86 1.36 -5.96
N ALA A 238 -13.77 0.36 -5.08
CA ALA A 238 -12.71 -0.63 -5.04
C ALA A 238 -13.12 -1.97 -5.70
N TYR A 239 -14.28 -2.05 -6.36
CA TYR A 239 -14.77 -3.29 -6.97
C TYR A 239 -13.78 -3.92 -7.95
N PHE A 240 -13.08 -3.09 -8.74
CA PHE A 240 -12.01 -3.55 -9.62
C PHE A 240 -10.94 -4.32 -8.84
N GLU A 241 -10.45 -3.78 -7.72
CA GLU A 241 -9.44 -4.43 -6.90
C GLU A 241 -9.95 -5.75 -6.29
N HIS A 242 -11.21 -5.79 -5.85
CA HIS A 242 -11.82 -7.01 -5.32
C HIS A 242 -11.85 -8.13 -6.37
N ALA A 243 -12.36 -7.83 -7.57
CA ALA A 243 -12.42 -8.78 -8.68
C ALA A 243 -11.03 -9.19 -9.16
N PHE A 244 -10.11 -8.23 -9.25
CA PHE A 244 -8.71 -8.48 -9.62
C PHE A 244 -8.03 -9.44 -8.64
N LEU A 245 -8.11 -9.16 -7.33
CA LEU A 245 -7.48 -10.01 -6.31
C LEU A 245 -8.14 -11.39 -6.24
N ALA A 246 -9.46 -11.48 -6.36
CA ALA A 246 -10.16 -12.77 -6.44
C ALA A 246 -9.63 -13.61 -7.60
N GLN A 247 -9.54 -13.01 -8.79
CA GLN A 247 -8.99 -13.68 -9.98
C GLN A 247 -7.52 -14.08 -9.80
N GLN A 248 -6.67 -13.22 -9.23
CA GLN A 248 -5.25 -13.53 -9.02
C GLN A 248 -5.04 -14.62 -7.97
N MET A 249 -5.88 -14.67 -6.93
CA MET A 249 -5.85 -15.74 -5.94
C MET A 249 -6.51 -17.04 -6.44
N GLY A 250 -7.27 -16.99 -7.54
CA GLY A 250 -8.02 -18.13 -8.05
C GLY A 250 -9.17 -18.53 -7.12
N VAL A 251 -9.84 -17.55 -6.52
CA VAL A 251 -10.99 -17.74 -5.62
C VAL A 251 -12.24 -17.09 -6.20
N GLU A 252 -13.41 -17.66 -5.88
CA GLU A 252 -14.74 -17.18 -6.30
C GLU A 252 -15.70 -17.12 -5.11
#